data_AF-A0A7S2N271-F1
#
_entry.id   AF-A0A7S2N271-F1
#
_cell.length_a   1.000
_cell.length_b   1.000
_cell.length_c   1.000
_cell.angle_alpha   90.00
_cell.angle_beta   90.00
_cell.angle_gamma   90.00
#
_symmetry.space_group_name_H-M   'P 1'
#
loop_
_entity.id
_entity.type
_entity.pdbx_description
1 polymer ?
#
loop_
_entity_poly.entity_id
_entity_poly.type
_entity_poly.pdbx_seq_one_letter_code
_entity_poly.pdbx_strand_id
1 'polypeptide(L)'
;RWQVWQGPQRGWLDAPELHVLSGEEGQAIVKKNAAALANSPSTILLAGTTPSGLRHEWLGVYERYPGKLVNDRYSYSKRHDAAKMMWFGLATGSWYVGTKASLGQSKGVLTAQDIAMSPEQIRNGAWKVGQGEGKGYI
;
A
#
# COMPACT_ATOMS: atom_id res chain seq x y z
N ARG A 1 25.72 11.80 6.65
CA ARG A 1 24.57 12.06 5.75
C ARG A 1 24.00 10.71 5.36
N TRP A 2 22.70 10.48 5.57
CA TRP A 2 22.09 9.22 5.17
C TRP A 2 22.00 9.15 3.65
N GLN A 3 22.22 7.97 3.09
CA GLN A 3 22.15 7.70 1.66
C GLN A 3 21.48 6.35 1.42
N VAL A 4 20.81 6.21 0.28
CA VAL A 4 20.15 4.97 -0.17
C VAL A 4 20.83 4.49 -1.44
N TRP A 5 21.11 3.19 -1.52
CA TRP A 5 21.69 2.56 -2.70
C TRP A 5 20.64 2.43 -3.80
N GLN A 6 20.90 3.03 -4.95
CA GLN A 6 20.07 2.94 -6.14
C GLN A 6 20.63 1.87 -7.08
N GLY A 7 20.19 0.62 -6.87
CA GLY A 7 20.68 -0.55 -7.60
C GLY A 7 20.81 -0.40 -9.12
N PRO A 8 19.77 0.05 -9.86
CA PRO A 8 19.82 0.15 -11.32
C PRO A 8 20.82 1.19 -11.84
N GLN A 9 21.02 2.28 -11.11
CA GLN A 9 21.94 3.37 -11.49
C GLN A 9 23.31 3.23 -10.82
N ARG A 10 23.49 2.19 -9.99
CA ARG A 10 24.70 1.88 -9.21
C ARG A 10 25.28 3.12 -8.51
N GLY A 11 24.41 3.89 -7.85
CA GLY A 11 24.78 5.12 -7.17
C GLY A 11 24.16 5.23 -5.78
N TRP A 12 24.75 6.07 -4.93
CA TRP A 12 24.16 6.46 -3.66
C TRP A 12 23.40 7.76 -3.83
N LEU A 13 22.12 7.78 -3.44
CA LEU A 13 21.30 8.98 -3.41
C LEU A 13 21.20 9.49 -1.99
N ASP A 14 21.34 10.81 -1.82
CA ASP A 14 21.17 11.44 -0.52
C ASP A 14 19.74 11.27 0.00
N ALA A 15 19.62 10.86 1.27
CA ALA A 15 18.36 10.68 1.98
C ALA A 15 18.32 11.62 3.20
N PRO A 16 18.24 12.95 3.01
CA PRO A 16 18.32 13.92 4.09
C PRO A 16 17.18 13.79 5.11
N GLU A 17 16.03 13.27 4.67
CA GLU A 17 14.85 13.04 5.51
C GLU A 17 14.96 11.78 6.39
N LEU A 18 15.95 10.90 6.15
CA LEU A 18 16.09 9.69 6.96
C LEU A 18 16.76 10.01 8.30
N HIS A 19 16.12 9.60 9.38
CA HIS A 19 16.63 9.77 10.73
C HIS A 19 16.05 8.68 11.65
N VAL A 20 16.71 8.46 12.79
CA VAL A 20 16.24 7.54 13.84
C VAL A 20 15.61 8.36 14.95
N LEU A 21 14.37 8.05 15.31
CA LEU A 21 13.66 8.69 16.41
C LEU A 21 13.72 7.80 17.65
N SER A 22 13.88 8.44 18.81
CA SER A 22 13.93 7.77 20.11
C SER A 22 13.23 8.63 21.17
N GLY A 23 13.10 8.10 22.39
CA GLY A 23 12.43 8.81 23.48
C GLY A 23 10.96 9.15 23.19
N GLU A 24 10.51 10.29 23.70
CA GLU A 24 9.11 10.72 23.64
C GLU A 24 8.61 10.91 22.20
N GLU A 25 9.43 11.49 21.32
CA GLU A 25 9.06 11.72 19.92
C GLU A 25 8.81 10.41 19.16
N GLY A 26 9.73 9.44 19.28
CA GLY A 26 9.57 8.13 18.67
C GLY A 26 8.33 7.39 19.21
N GLN A 27 8.11 7.44 20.52
CA GLN A 27 6.94 6.84 21.16
C GLN A 27 5.63 7.50 20.70
N ALA A 28 5.61 8.82 20.55
CA ALA A 28 4.44 9.56 20.07
C ALA A 28 4.05 9.14 18.65
N ILE A 29 5.02 8.95 17.75
CA ILE A 29 4.76 8.47 16.39
C ILE A 29 4.25 7.02 16.40
N VAL A 30 4.86 6.13 17.18
CA VAL A 30 4.40 4.74 17.31
C VAL A 30 2.95 4.70 17.82
N LYS A 31 2.63 5.48 18.85
CA LYS A 31 1.27 5.59 19.41
C LYS A 31 0.28 6.13 18.38
N LYS A 32 0.66 7.17 17.64
CA LYS A 32 -0.16 7.75 16.57
C LYS A 32 -0.45 6.73 15.49
N ASN A 33 0.55 5.95 15.07
CA ASN A 33 0.39 4.90 14.06
C ASN A 33 -0.51 3.76 14.55
N ALA A 34 -0.35 3.31 15.79
CA ALA A 34 -1.21 2.31 16.39
C ALA A 34 -2.68 2.79 16.48
N ALA A 35 -2.90 4.04 16.85
CA ALA A 35 -4.23 4.66 16.87
C ALA A 35 -4.81 4.79 15.46
N ALA A 36 -4.00 5.18 14.47
CA ALA A 36 -4.43 5.26 13.07
C ALA A 36 -4.84 3.89 12.53
N LEU A 37 -4.06 2.84 12.83
CA LEU A 37 -4.42 1.47 12.45
C LEU A 37 -5.71 1.02 13.15
N ALA A 38 -5.84 1.22 14.46
CA ALA A 38 -7.04 0.82 15.20
C ALA A 38 -8.31 1.50 14.67
N ASN A 39 -8.19 2.77 14.26
CA ASN A 39 -9.28 3.59 13.71
C ASN A 39 -9.47 3.43 12.20
N SER A 40 -8.72 2.56 11.53
CA SER A 40 -8.96 2.27 10.11
C SER A 40 -10.44 1.90 9.90
N PRO A 41 -11.04 2.22 8.76
CA PRO A 41 -12.42 1.84 8.45
C PRO A 41 -12.52 0.35 8.17
N SER A 42 -13.69 -0.24 8.44
CA SER A 42 -14.02 -1.62 8.07
C SER A 42 -14.45 -1.75 6.61
N THR A 43 -14.85 -0.66 5.97
CA THR A 43 -15.31 -0.62 4.58
C THR A 43 -14.67 0.57 3.88
N ILE A 44 -14.12 0.35 2.69
CA ILE A 44 -13.49 1.37 1.86
C ILE A 44 -14.02 1.29 0.43
N LEU A 45 -13.99 2.41 -0.28
CA LEU A 45 -14.34 2.49 -1.69
C LEU A 45 -13.10 2.89 -2.49
N LEU A 46 -12.66 2.01 -3.38
CA LEU A 46 -11.69 2.36 -4.41
C LEU A 46 -12.46 2.87 -5.63
N ALA A 47 -12.48 4.18 -5.81
CA ALA A 47 -13.21 4.85 -6.89
C ALA A 47 -12.28 5.70 -7.77
N GLY A 48 -12.77 6.04 -8.95
CA GLY A 48 -12.06 6.86 -9.93
C GLY A 48 -12.18 6.29 -11.34
N THR A 49 -11.32 6.76 -12.23
CA THR A 49 -11.19 6.26 -13.60
C THR A 49 -9.81 5.66 -13.79
N THR A 50 -9.72 4.59 -14.57
CA THR A 50 -8.44 4.04 -15.02
C THR A 50 -8.18 4.44 -16.47
N PRO A 51 -6.91 4.58 -16.90
CA PRO A 51 -6.57 4.87 -18.29
C PRO A 51 -7.24 3.87 -19.24
N SER A 52 -8.03 4.38 -20.20
CA SER A 52 -8.77 3.58 -21.18
C SER A 52 -9.67 2.48 -20.57
N GLY A 53 -10.10 2.63 -19.30
CA GLY A 53 -10.90 1.63 -18.60
C GLY A 53 -10.15 0.36 -18.23
N LEU A 54 -8.81 0.35 -18.34
CA LEU A 54 -7.97 -0.79 -17.97
C LEU A 54 -8.17 -1.14 -16.50
N ARG A 55 -8.40 -2.42 -16.19
CA ARG A 55 -8.49 -2.90 -14.81
C ARG A 55 -9.64 -2.26 -14.01
N HIS A 56 -10.68 -1.72 -14.65
CA HIS A 56 -11.83 -1.16 -13.93
C HIS A 56 -12.52 -2.19 -13.03
N GLU A 57 -12.38 -3.49 -13.34
CA GLU A 57 -12.97 -4.59 -12.57
C GLU A 57 -12.40 -4.69 -11.14
N TRP A 58 -11.32 -3.97 -10.86
CA TRP A 58 -10.69 -3.86 -9.55
C TRP A 58 -11.21 -2.69 -8.72
N LEU A 59 -12.00 -1.78 -9.31
CA LEU A 59 -12.65 -0.69 -8.58
C LEU A 59 -13.90 -1.20 -7.83
N GLY A 60 -14.30 -0.45 -6.81
CA GLY A 60 -15.52 -0.69 -6.03
C GLY A 60 -15.26 -0.82 -4.54
N VAL A 61 -16.24 -1.39 -3.84
CA VAL A 61 -16.23 -1.49 -2.38
C VAL A 61 -15.37 -2.67 -1.93
N TYR A 62 -14.55 -2.43 -0.91
CA TYR A 62 -13.76 -3.44 -0.22
C TYR A 62 -14.11 -3.43 1.27
N GLU A 63 -14.11 -4.60 1.87
CA GLU A 63 -14.43 -4.83 3.27
C GLU A 63 -13.23 -5.45 3.97
N ARG A 64 -12.96 -5.05 5.20
CA ARG A 64 -11.83 -5.54 5.98
C ARG A 64 -11.90 -7.06 6.04
N TYR A 65 -10.83 -7.69 5.58
CA TYR A 65 -10.73 -9.13 5.60
C TYR A 65 -10.52 -9.59 7.05
N PRO A 66 -11.35 -10.50 7.57
CA PRO A 66 -11.22 -10.98 8.93
C PRO A 66 -9.93 -11.79 9.08
N GLY A 67 -9.17 -11.52 10.14
CA GLY A 67 -7.95 -12.27 10.45
C GLY A 67 -6.82 -11.41 10.97
N LYS A 68 -5.61 -11.98 10.93
CA LYS A 68 -4.37 -11.29 11.33
C LYS A 68 -4.03 -10.19 10.33
N LEU A 69 -3.28 -9.20 10.82
CA LEU A 69 -2.68 -8.17 9.99
C LEU A 69 -1.76 -8.80 8.93
N VAL A 70 -1.74 -8.19 7.76
CA VAL A 70 -0.82 -8.53 6.66
C VAL A 70 0.18 -7.39 6.58
N ASN A 71 1.45 -7.65 6.85
CA ASN A 71 2.51 -6.63 6.88
C ASN A 71 2.13 -5.43 7.77
N ASP A 72 1.69 -5.74 8.99
CA ASP A 72 1.31 -4.79 10.05
C ASP A 72 0.13 -3.88 9.74
N ARG A 73 -0.66 -4.18 8.69
CA ARG A 73 -1.86 -3.42 8.33
C ARG A 73 -3.05 -4.34 8.07
N TYR A 74 -4.24 -3.75 8.12
CA TYR A 74 -5.44 -4.46 7.70
C TYR A 74 -5.42 -4.69 6.19
N SER A 75 -5.90 -5.87 5.78
CA SER A 75 -6.20 -6.18 4.38
C SER A 75 -7.70 -6.13 4.15
N TYR A 76 -8.10 -5.98 2.90
CA TYR A 76 -9.49 -5.81 2.52
C TYR A 76 -9.84 -6.70 1.34
N SER A 77 -10.97 -7.40 1.39
CA SER A 77 -11.52 -8.19 0.29
C SER A 77 -12.58 -7.40 -0.45
N LYS A 78 -12.60 -7.50 -1.79
CA LYS A 78 -13.61 -6.82 -2.60
C LYS A 78 -15.00 -7.40 -2.32
N ARG A 79 -15.98 -6.53 -2.15
CA ARG A 79 -17.38 -6.94 -1.98
C ARG A 79 -17.85 -7.70 -3.21
N HIS A 80 -18.49 -8.84 -3.00
CA HIS A 80 -18.96 -9.80 -4.02
C HIS A 80 -17.86 -10.50 -4.83
N ASP A 81 -16.57 -10.31 -4.50
CA ASP A 81 -15.47 -11.03 -5.13
C ASP A 81 -14.25 -11.12 -4.20
N ALA A 82 -14.30 -12.06 -3.25
CA ALA A 82 -13.24 -12.24 -2.25
C ALA A 82 -11.90 -12.74 -2.82
N ALA A 83 -11.82 -13.06 -4.12
CA ALA A 83 -10.55 -13.37 -4.77
C ALA A 83 -9.74 -12.10 -5.08
N LYS A 84 -10.39 -10.93 -5.12
CA LYS A 84 -9.75 -9.62 -5.26
C LYS A 84 -9.54 -8.98 -3.89
N MET A 85 -8.30 -8.62 -3.59
CA MET A 85 -7.87 -8.13 -2.29
C MET A 85 -7.10 -6.81 -2.43
N MET A 86 -7.07 -6.04 -1.35
CA MET A 86 -6.20 -4.89 -1.16
C MET A 86 -5.36 -5.11 0.10
N TRP A 87 -4.05 -4.84 0.03
CA TRP A 87 -3.12 -5.05 1.14
C TRP A 87 -1.89 -4.16 1.02
N PHE A 88 -1.08 -4.12 2.07
CA PHE A 88 0.20 -3.43 2.07
C PHE A 88 1.37 -4.39 1.84
N GLY A 89 2.31 -4.01 0.99
CA GLY A 89 3.57 -4.73 0.74
C GLY A 89 4.73 -4.09 1.47
N LEU A 90 5.32 -4.81 2.44
CA LEU A 90 6.39 -4.27 3.29
C LEU A 90 7.68 -3.95 2.51
N ALA A 91 8.08 -4.82 1.58
CA ALA A 91 9.36 -4.68 0.89
C ALA A 91 9.43 -3.44 -0.01
N THR A 92 8.31 -3.01 -0.58
CA THR A 92 8.23 -1.82 -1.43
C THR A 92 7.63 -0.62 -0.71
N GLY A 93 7.03 -0.78 0.47
CA GLY A 93 6.34 0.31 1.16
C GLY A 93 5.11 0.83 0.40
N SER A 94 4.40 -0.05 -0.31
CA SER A 94 3.28 0.31 -1.19
C SER A 94 2.00 -0.43 -0.84
N TRP A 95 0.87 0.20 -1.10
CA TRP A 95 -0.44 -0.44 -1.15
C TRP A 95 -0.67 -1.11 -2.50
N TYR A 96 -1.23 -2.31 -2.48
CA TYR A 96 -1.52 -3.12 -3.65
C TYR A 96 -2.99 -3.52 -3.69
N VAL A 97 -3.50 -3.67 -4.91
CA VAL A 97 -4.76 -4.35 -5.20
C VAL A 97 -4.46 -5.49 -6.16
N GLY A 98 -4.93 -6.69 -5.88
CA GLY A 98 -4.59 -7.87 -6.68
C GLY A 98 -5.24 -9.15 -6.15
N THR A 99 -4.78 -10.29 -6.65
CA THR A 99 -5.39 -11.58 -6.30
C THR A 99 -5.02 -12.00 -4.87
N LYS A 100 -5.93 -12.73 -4.21
CA LYS A 100 -5.70 -13.32 -2.89
C LYS A 100 -4.43 -14.18 -2.81
N ALA A 101 -4.05 -14.84 -3.90
CA ALA A 101 -2.81 -15.63 -3.98
C ALA A 101 -1.54 -14.77 -3.81
N SER A 102 -1.62 -13.47 -4.08
CA SER A 102 -0.50 -12.52 -3.95
C SER A 102 -0.55 -11.73 -2.64
N LEU A 103 -1.46 -12.06 -1.73
CA LEU A 103 -1.68 -11.32 -0.48
C LEU A 103 -0.38 -11.21 0.33
N GLY A 104 -0.01 -9.97 0.68
CA GLY A 104 1.22 -9.66 1.42
C GLY A 104 2.48 -9.55 0.56
N GLN A 105 2.43 -9.93 -0.72
CA GLN A 105 3.55 -9.81 -1.64
C GLN A 105 3.61 -8.40 -2.25
N SER A 106 4.76 -8.04 -2.81
CA SER A 106 4.96 -6.75 -3.51
C SER A 106 4.55 -6.82 -4.99
N LYS A 107 3.44 -7.50 -5.28
CA LYS A 107 2.93 -7.74 -6.64
C LYS A 107 1.41 -7.54 -6.66
N GLY A 108 0.91 -6.62 -7.49
CA GLY A 108 -0.52 -6.37 -7.64
C GLY A 108 -0.88 -5.94 -9.06
N VAL A 109 -2.17 -5.78 -9.29
CA VAL A 109 -2.74 -5.17 -10.49
C VAL A 109 -2.77 -3.65 -10.38
N LEU A 110 -3.03 -3.11 -9.19
CA LEU A 110 -2.87 -1.68 -8.91
C LEU A 110 -1.86 -1.51 -7.78
N THR A 111 -1.11 -0.40 -7.80
CA THR A 111 -0.18 -0.06 -6.72
C THR A 111 -0.17 1.43 -6.42
N ALA A 112 -0.04 1.80 -5.15
CA ALA A 112 0.19 3.17 -4.70
C ALA A 112 1.35 3.18 -3.70
N GLN A 113 2.39 3.95 -4.01
CA GLN A 113 3.57 4.08 -3.16
C GLN A 113 3.27 5.03 -2.00
N ASP A 114 2.88 4.48 -0.86
CA ASP A 114 2.57 5.24 0.36
C ASP A 114 2.58 4.29 1.58
N ILE A 115 3.21 4.73 2.67
CA ILE A 115 3.33 3.97 3.92
C ILE A 115 2.16 4.19 4.89
N ALA A 116 1.08 4.82 4.44
CA ALA A 116 -0.15 5.03 5.20
C ALA A 116 -0.63 3.77 5.95
N MET A 117 -1.18 3.94 7.16
CA MET A 117 -1.67 2.83 8.00
C MET A 117 -2.97 2.22 7.47
N SER A 118 -3.69 2.98 6.64
CA SER A 118 -4.91 2.58 5.96
C SER A 118 -4.99 3.17 4.55
N PRO A 119 -5.74 2.55 3.62
CA PRO A 119 -5.78 3.00 2.23
C PRO A 119 -6.35 4.41 2.04
N GLU A 120 -7.30 4.84 2.87
CA GLU A 120 -7.87 6.19 2.77
C GLU A 120 -6.93 7.29 3.25
N GLN A 121 -5.84 6.93 3.94
CA GLN A 121 -4.79 7.85 4.36
C GLN A 121 -3.69 8.03 3.31
N ILE A 122 -3.76 7.33 2.16
CA ILE A 122 -2.83 7.52 1.04
C ILE A 122 -2.99 8.97 0.54
N ARG A 123 -1.90 9.75 0.62
CA ARG A 123 -1.89 11.17 0.21
C ARG A 123 -0.92 11.45 -0.93
N ASN A 124 0.16 10.68 -0.98
CA ASN A 124 1.30 10.97 -1.85
C ASN A 124 1.43 9.98 -3.02
N GLY A 125 0.83 8.80 -2.91
CA GLY A 125 0.88 7.78 -3.95
C GLY A 125 -0.21 7.95 -4.99
N ALA A 126 0.14 8.41 -6.20
CA ALA A 126 -0.73 8.22 -7.36
C ALA A 126 -0.88 6.71 -7.62
N TRP A 127 -2.13 6.24 -7.71
CA TRP A 127 -2.42 4.86 -8.08
C TRP A 127 -1.92 4.59 -9.50
N LYS A 128 -1.10 3.55 -9.65
CA LYS A 128 -0.61 3.07 -10.95
C LYS A 128 -1.34 1.79 -11.34
N VAL A 129 -1.56 1.62 -12.63
CA VAL A 129 -2.31 0.49 -13.20
C VAL A 129 -1.35 -0.47 -13.90
N GLY A 130 -1.40 -1.73 -13.52
CA GLY A 130 -0.58 -2.79 -14.08
C GLY A 130 -0.99 -3.13 -15.51
N GLN A 131 -0.02 -3.15 -16.42
CA GLN A 131 -0.23 -3.42 -17.85
C GLN A 131 -0.33 -4.91 -18.22
N GLY A 132 -0.27 -5.80 -17.23
CA GLY A 132 -0.23 -7.26 -17.41
C GLY A 132 1.06 -7.88 -16.87
N GLU A 133 1.14 -9.22 -16.86
CA GLU A 133 2.31 -9.91 -16.32
C GLU A 133 3.59 -9.52 -17.09
N GLY A 134 4.61 -9.09 -16.34
CA GLY A 134 5.91 -8.68 -16.90
C GLY A 134 5.95 -7.31 -17.58
N LYS A 135 4.82 -6.59 -17.69
CA LYS A 135 4.73 -5.32 -18.44
C LYS A 135 4.81 -4.05 -17.59
N GLY A 136 4.98 -4.18 -16.27
CA GLY A 136 5.10 -3.02 -15.38
C GLY A 136 3.79 -2.29 -15.12
N TYR A 137 3.88 -1.04 -14.65
CA TYR A 137 2.75 -0.18 -14.28
C TYR A 137 2.80 1.14 -15.05
N ILE A 138 1.64 1.68 -15.39
CA ILE A 138 1.44 3.04 -15.93
C ILE A 138 0.76 3.95 -14.93
#